data_AF-A0A975SLL5-F1
#
_entry.id   AF-A0A975SLL5-F1
#
_cell.length_a   1.000
_cell.length_b   1.000
_cell.length_c   1.000
_cell.angle_alpha   90.00
_cell.angle_beta   90.00
_cell.angle_gamma   90.00
#
_symmetry.space_group_name_H-M   'P 1'
#
loop_
_entity.id
_entity.type
_entity.pdbx_description
1 polymer ?
#
loop_
_entity_poly.entity_id
_entity_poly.type
_entity_poly.pdbx_seq_one_letter_code
_entity_poly.pdbx_strand_id
1 'polypeptide(L)'
;MPDALRYFPAVCRSLHHSPVDALVALGVPRDECLDLVTSSWGGSEDRALLAWIDGGRPVAALARPGGLWAACNAYLEYASPDPGEAARRLAKVLKRGRRGWVGRIGASQLAPEGEGA
;
A
#
# COMPACT_ATOMS: atom_id res chain seq x y z
N MET A 1 -20.79 -9.15 -5.12
CA MET A 1 -19.62 -9.67 -5.85
C MET A 1 -18.40 -9.37 -5.00
N PRO A 2 -17.55 -10.33 -4.64
CA PRO A 2 -16.34 -10.03 -3.89
C PRO A 2 -15.41 -9.17 -4.75
N ASP A 3 -14.81 -8.13 -4.14
CA ASP A 3 -13.89 -7.25 -4.83
C ASP A 3 -12.64 -8.03 -5.30
N ALA A 4 -12.29 -7.89 -6.58
CA ALA A 4 -11.22 -8.67 -7.18
C ALA A 4 -9.88 -8.22 -6.60
N LEU A 5 -9.06 -9.14 -6.11
CA LEU A 5 -7.78 -8.78 -5.51
C LEU A 5 -6.76 -8.37 -6.59
N ARG A 6 -5.92 -7.41 -6.20
CA ARG A 6 -4.80 -6.91 -7.01
C ARG A 6 -3.55 -6.83 -6.14
N TYR A 7 -2.43 -7.20 -6.75
CA TYR A 7 -1.12 -7.28 -6.13
C TYR A 7 -0.20 -6.26 -6.77
N PHE A 8 0.52 -5.47 -5.98
CA PHE A 8 1.39 -4.41 -6.50
C PHE A 8 2.77 -4.43 -5.83
N PRO A 9 3.83 -4.02 -6.54
CA PRO A 9 5.13 -3.78 -5.94
C PRO A 9 5.09 -2.63 -4.93
N ALA A 10 5.60 -2.86 -3.72
CA ALA A 10 5.72 -1.86 -2.67
C ALA A 10 7.17 -1.80 -2.17
N VAL A 11 7.84 -0.66 -2.34
CA VAL A 11 9.23 -0.49 -1.90
C VAL A 11 9.26 0.13 -0.51
N CYS A 12 9.84 -0.57 0.45
CA CYS A 12 9.95 -0.13 1.85
C CYS A 12 10.85 1.10 1.99
N ARG A 13 10.34 2.09 2.72
CA ARG A 13 11.10 3.24 3.21
C ARG A 13 11.50 3.06 4.67
N SER A 14 10.58 2.58 5.51
CA SER A 14 10.81 2.40 6.95
C SER A 14 9.82 1.38 7.56
N LEU A 15 10.14 0.92 8.77
CA LEU A 15 9.29 0.02 9.57
C LEU A 15 8.84 0.75 10.83
N HIS A 16 7.60 0.52 11.25
CA HIS A 16 6.96 1.18 12.38
C HIS A 16 6.15 0.18 13.22
N HIS A 17 5.83 0.54 14.46
CA HIS A 17 5.00 -0.28 15.35
C HIS A 17 3.51 -0.01 15.21
N SER A 18 3.13 1.03 14.46
CA SER A 18 1.75 1.46 14.26
C SER A 18 1.48 1.73 12.76
N PRO A 19 0.29 1.41 12.24
CA PRO A 19 -0.10 1.76 10.88
C PRO A 19 -0.14 3.28 10.68
N VAL A 20 -0.57 4.03 11.71
CA VAL A 20 -0.63 5.50 11.66
C VAL A 20 0.78 6.08 11.52
N ASP A 21 1.73 5.62 12.32
CA ASP A 21 3.12 6.09 12.24
C ASP A 21 3.75 5.79 10.88
N ALA A 22 3.43 4.62 10.30
CA ALA A 22 3.88 4.26 8.95
C ALA A 22 3.34 5.21 7.88
N LEU A 23 2.06 5.57 7.93
CA LEU A 23 1.42 6.49 6.98
C LEU A 23 1.91 7.93 7.18
N VAL A 24 2.05 8.39 8.41
CA VAL A 24 2.61 9.72 8.73
C VAL A 24 4.05 9.82 8.21
N ALA A 25 4.87 8.78 8.37
CA ALA A 25 6.22 8.74 7.82
C ALA A 25 6.28 8.76 6.28
N LEU A 26 5.18 8.42 5.61
CA LEU A 26 5.04 8.55 4.15
C LEU A 26 4.61 9.96 3.73
N GLY A 27 4.18 10.80 4.67
CA GLY A 27 3.71 12.16 4.40
C GLY A 27 2.18 12.28 4.29
N VAL A 28 1.44 11.26 4.72
CA VAL A 28 -0.03 11.33 4.79
C VAL A 28 -0.42 12.17 6.02
N PRO A 29 -1.34 13.14 5.89
CA PRO A 29 -1.88 13.88 7.02
C PRO A 29 -2.44 12.96 8.10
N ARG A 30 -2.23 13.33 9.38
CA ARG A 30 -2.59 12.45 10.51
C ARG A 30 -4.08 12.12 10.57
N ASP A 31 -4.95 13.09 10.28
CA ASP A 31 -6.40 12.88 10.26
C ASP A 31 -6.80 11.86 9.19
N GLU A 32 -6.26 12.00 7.97
CA GLU A 32 -6.47 11.03 6.89
C GLU A 32 -5.93 9.63 7.25
N CYS A 33 -4.81 9.55 7.98
CA CYS A 33 -4.29 8.27 8.47
C CYS A 33 -5.29 7.56 9.39
N LEU A 34 -5.93 8.32 10.30
CA LEU A 34 -6.92 7.78 11.24
C LEU A 34 -8.17 7.33 10.49
N ASP A 35 -8.63 8.10 9.52
CA ASP A 35 -9.79 7.75 8.68
C ASP A 35 -9.52 6.49 7.87
N LEU A 36 -8.33 6.35 7.29
CA LEU A 36 -7.90 5.16 6.55
C LEU A 36 -7.84 3.91 7.44
N VAL A 37 -7.22 4.03 8.61
CA VAL A 37 -7.14 2.92 9.58
C VAL A 37 -8.54 2.52 10.03
N THR A 38 -9.39 3.50 10.37
CA THR A 38 -10.77 3.25 10.79
C THR A 38 -11.59 2.59 9.69
N SER A 39 -11.47 3.05 8.44
CA SER A 39 -12.18 2.49 7.28
C SER A 39 -11.71 1.08 6.93
N SER A 40 -10.49 0.71 7.35
CA SER A 40 -9.95 -0.63 7.16
C SER A 40 -10.39 -1.64 8.23
N TRP A 41 -10.95 -1.18 9.37
CA TRP A 41 -11.42 -2.08 10.43
C TRP A 41 -12.59 -2.93 9.93
N GLY A 42 -12.35 -4.25 9.80
CA GLY A 42 -13.28 -5.21 9.19
C GLY A 42 -12.82 -5.75 7.84
N GLY A 43 -11.74 -5.18 7.27
CA GLY A 43 -11.01 -5.77 6.16
C GLY A 43 -10.16 -6.97 6.56
N SER A 44 -9.70 -7.74 5.58
CA SER A 44 -8.76 -8.84 5.80
C SER A 44 -7.38 -8.28 6.20
N GLU A 45 -6.79 -8.78 7.29
CA GLU A 45 -5.56 -8.27 7.93
C GLU A 45 -4.34 -8.17 6.98
N ASP A 46 -4.34 -8.89 5.85
CA ASP A 46 -3.27 -8.82 4.85
C ASP A 46 -3.48 -7.73 3.77
N ARG A 47 -4.46 -6.83 3.92
CA ARG A 47 -4.69 -5.73 2.97
C ARG A 47 -3.81 -4.52 3.30
N ALA A 48 -3.31 -3.88 2.25
CA ALA A 48 -2.55 -2.65 2.37
C ALA A 48 -3.47 -1.48 2.72
N LEU A 49 -3.02 -0.58 3.60
CA LEU A 49 -3.62 0.74 3.75
C LEU A 49 -3.01 1.64 2.67
N LEU A 50 -3.79 1.92 1.63
CA LEU A 50 -3.37 2.71 0.48
C LEU A 50 -3.79 4.17 0.66
N ALA A 51 -2.88 5.10 0.35
CA ALA A 51 -3.12 6.53 0.40
C ALA A 51 -2.39 7.22 -0.77
N TRP A 52 -2.70 8.49 -1.00
CA TRP A 52 -2.02 9.33 -1.99
C TRP A 52 -1.45 10.54 -1.28
N ILE A 53 -0.15 10.80 -1.50
CA ILE A 53 0.50 12.01 -0.98
C ILE A 53 0.59 13.08 -2.05
N ASP A 54 0.88 14.31 -1.63
CA ASP A 54 1.12 15.45 -2.51
C ASP A 54 2.05 15.09 -3.68
N GLY A 55 1.58 15.42 -4.88
CA GLY A 55 2.16 15.03 -6.15
C GLY A 55 1.59 13.74 -6.75
N GLY A 56 0.45 13.25 -6.26
CA GLY A 56 -0.29 12.11 -6.83
C GLY A 56 0.44 10.77 -6.69
N ARG A 57 1.38 10.67 -5.75
CA ARG A 57 2.19 9.46 -5.57
C ARG A 57 1.47 8.50 -4.62
N PRO A 58 1.17 7.27 -5.06
CA PRO A 58 0.54 6.30 -4.17
C PRO A 58 1.56 5.77 -3.16
N VAL A 59 1.14 5.70 -1.91
CA VAL A 59 1.90 5.14 -0.79
C VAL A 59 1.05 4.12 -0.05
N ALA A 60 1.68 3.14 0.56
CA ALA A 60 0.97 2.08 1.26
C ALA A 60 1.65 1.70 2.57
N ALA A 61 0.85 1.48 3.61
CA ALA A 61 1.29 0.80 4.81
C ALA A 61 0.91 -0.69 4.73
N LEU A 62 1.90 -1.58 4.88
CA LEU A 62 1.72 -3.03 4.82
C LEU A 62 1.96 -3.64 6.19
N ALA A 63 0.97 -4.40 6.69
CA ALA A 63 1.16 -5.23 7.89
C ALA A 63 2.23 -6.30 7.62
N ARG A 64 3.12 -6.52 8.58
CA ARG A 64 4.17 -7.54 8.52
C ARG A 64 3.98 -8.58 9.61
N PRO A 65 4.42 -9.84 9.35
CA PRO A 65 4.55 -10.83 10.40
C PRO A 65 5.40 -10.26 11.54
N GLY A 66 4.90 -10.36 12.78
CA GLY A 66 5.55 -9.80 13.97
C GLY A 66 5.02 -8.42 14.41
N GLY A 67 3.91 -7.95 13.84
CA GLY A 67 3.20 -6.75 14.32
C GLY A 67 3.81 -5.41 13.90
N LEU A 68 4.79 -5.43 12.99
CA LEU A 68 5.35 -4.22 12.39
C LEU A 68 4.57 -3.81 11.15
N TRP A 69 4.61 -2.52 10.84
CA TRP A 69 4.04 -1.92 9.65
C TRP A 69 5.15 -1.36 8.76
N ALA A 70 5.15 -1.76 7.50
CA ALA A 70 6.07 -1.25 6.51
C ALA A 70 5.47 -0.04 5.79
N ALA A 71 6.14 1.11 5.92
CA ALA A 71 5.86 2.31 5.14
C ALA A 71 6.48 2.14 3.76
N CYS A 72 5.66 2.03 2.72
CA CYS A 72 6.11 1.74 1.36
C CYS A 72 5.65 2.77 0.33
N ASN A 73 6.51 3.04 -0.66
CA ASN A 73 6.06 3.63 -1.91
C ASN A 73 5.35 2.53 -2.72
N ALA A 74 4.09 2.76 -3.10
CA ALA A 74 3.32 1.83 -3.91
C ALA A 74 3.55 2.13 -5.40
N TYR A 75 3.66 1.08 -6.22
CA TYR A 75 3.73 1.22 -7.67
C TYR A 75 2.53 0.53 -8.30
N LEU A 76 1.38 1.21 -8.25
CA LEU A 76 0.09 0.67 -8.68
C LEU A 76 0.03 0.48 -10.20
N GLU A 77 0.83 1.21 -10.97
CA GLU A 77 0.95 1.04 -12.42
C GLU A 77 1.48 -0.35 -12.81
N TYR A 78 2.14 -1.04 -11.87
CA TYR A 78 2.62 -2.41 -12.03
C TYR A 78 1.72 -3.44 -11.36
N ALA A 79 0.52 -3.06 -10.92
CA ALA A 79 -0.40 -3.98 -10.28
C ALA A 79 -0.81 -5.13 -11.22
N SER A 80 -1.03 -6.31 -10.65
CA SER A 80 -1.37 -7.54 -11.36
C SER A 80 -2.41 -8.34 -10.57
N PRO A 81 -3.32 -9.07 -11.24
CA PRO A 81 -4.12 -10.10 -10.57
C PRO A 81 -3.27 -11.27 -10.03
N ASP A 82 -2.07 -11.47 -10.56
CA ASP A 82 -1.16 -12.54 -10.17
C ASP A 82 -0.06 -12.03 -9.20
N PRO A 83 0.03 -12.56 -7.96
CA PRO A 83 1.07 -12.19 -7.01
C PRO A 83 2.49 -12.52 -7.49
N GLY A 84 2.68 -13.58 -8.29
CA GLY A 84 3.98 -13.97 -8.83
C GLY A 84 4.51 -12.95 -9.84
N GLU A 85 3.62 -12.43 -10.70
CA GLU A 85 3.95 -11.36 -11.64
C GLU A 85 4.25 -10.04 -10.91
N ALA A 86 3.48 -9.70 -9.86
CA ALA A 86 3.77 -8.54 -9.02
C ALA A 86 5.15 -8.66 -8.33
N ALA A 87 5.53 -9.86 -7.85
CA ALA A 87 6.84 -10.12 -7.27
C ALA A 87 7.99 -9.97 -8.30
N ARG A 88 7.78 -10.45 -9.53
CA ARG A 88 8.75 -10.26 -10.63
C ARG A 88 8.95 -8.78 -10.96
N ARG A 89 7.87 -7.99 -10.97
CA ARG A 89 7.95 -6.54 -11.20
C ARG A 89 8.61 -5.83 -10.03
N LEU A 90 8.33 -6.25 -8.80
CA LEU A 90 9.02 -5.75 -7.61
C LEU A 90 10.55 -5.96 -7.71
N ALA A 91 11.01 -7.14 -8.14
CA ALA A 91 12.43 -7.40 -8.34
C ALA A 91 13.08 -6.45 -9.36
N LYS A 92 12.33 -5.98 -10.37
CA LYS A 92 12.80 -4.99 -11.35
C LYS A 92 12.86 -3.57 -10.78
N VAL A 93 11.89 -3.21 -9.94
CA VAL A 93 11.79 -1.86 -9.33
C VAL A 93 12.73 -1.71 -8.12
N LEU A 94 13.04 -2.81 -7.43
CA LEU A 94 13.99 -2.84 -6.32
C LEU A 94 15.42 -2.57 -6.80
N LYS A 95 15.85 -1.32 -6.66
CA LYS A 95 17.23 -0.90 -6.94
C LYS A 95 18.06 -0.87 -5.66
N ARG A 96 19.17 -1.63 -5.65
CA ARG A 96 20.32 -1.61 -4.70
C ARG A 96 19.93 -1.62 -3.21
N GLY A 97 19.91 -2.82 -2.59
CA GLY A 97 19.87 -2.99 -1.12
C GLY A 97 18.57 -2.57 -0.43
N ARG A 98 17.59 -2.03 -1.18
CA ARG A 98 16.27 -1.68 -0.66
C ARG A 98 15.43 -2.93 -0.44
N ARG A 99 14.60 -2.89 0.60
CA ARG A 99 13.61 -3.92 0.90
C ARG A 99 12.30 -3.55 0.21
N GLY A 100 11.53 -4.53 -0.18
CA GLY A 100 10.19 -4.32 -0.70
C GLY A 100 9.37 -5.59 -0.57
N TRP A 101 8.06 -5.43 -0.69
CA TRP A 101 7.08 -6.49 -0.57
C TRP A 101 6.00 -6.31 -1.62
N VAL A 102 5.24 -7.38 -1.84
CA VAL A 102 4.04 -7.31 -2.66
C VAL A 102 2.88 -6.92 -1.76
N GLY A 103 2.30 -5.75 -2.00
CA GLY A 103 1.08 -5.31 -1.33
C GLY A 103 -0.15 -5.92 -2.00
N ARG A 104 -1.24 -6.03 -1.24
CA ARG A 104 -2.53 -6.54 -1.72
C ARG A 104 -3.62 -5.51 -1.45
N ILE A 105 -4.41 -5.21 -2.47
CA ILE A 105 -5.57 -4.29 -2.40
C ILE A 105 -6.78 -4.92 -3.09
N GLY A 106 -7.95 -4.40 -2.77
CA GLY A 106 -9.13 -4.61 -3.60
C GLY A 106 -9.04 -3.84 -4.92
N ALA A 107 -9.63 -4.35 -6.00
CA ALA A 107 -9.64 -3.68 -7.30
C ALA A 107 -10.38 -2.33 -7.24
N SER A 108 -11.39 -2.22 -6.38
CA SER A 108 -12.07 -0.95 -6.10
C SER A 108 -11.11 0.14 -5.57
N GLN A 109 -10.04 -0.24 -4.89
CA GLN A 109 -9.05 0.70 -4.32
C GLN A 109 -7.97 1.13 -5.32
N LEU A 110 -7.96 0.58 -6.53
CA LEU A 110 -6.92 0.84 -7.55
C LEU A 110 -7.23 2.09 -8.38
N ALA A 111 -8.50 2.48 -8.44
CA ALA A 111 -8.89 3.76 -8.98
C ALA A 111 -8.69 4.81 -7.87
N PRO A 112 -7.87 5.86 -8.06
CA PRO A 112 -8.15 7.08 -7.32
C PRO A 112 -9.60 7.44 -7.64
N GLU A 113 -10.38 7.88 -6.65
CA GLU A 113 -11.67 8.50 -6.95
C GLU A 113 -11.39 9.68 -7.87
N GLY A 114 -11.54 9.44 -9.18
CA GLY A 114 -11.60 10.49 -10.15
C GLY A 114 -12.90 11.19 -9.88
N GLU A 115 -12.80 12.42 -9.37
CA GLU A 115 -13.74 13.50 -9.69
C GLU A 115 -14.17 13.34 -11.15
N GLY A 116 -15.35 12.74 -11.34
CA GLY A 116 -16.12 12.88 -12.55
C GLY A 116 -16.75 14.26 -12.50
N ALA A 117 -16.21 15.16 -13.30
CA ALA A 117 -16.77 16.47 -13.61
C ALA A 117 -18.22 16.41 -14.11
#